data_AF-E3ZMP0-F1
#
_entry.id   AF-E3ZMP0-F1
#
_cell.length_a   1.000
_cell.length_b   1.000
_cell.length_c   1.000
_cell.angle_alpha   90.00
_cell.angle_beta   90.00
_cell.angle_gamma   90.00
#
_symmetry.space_group_name_H-M   'P 1'
#
loop_
_entity.id
_entity.type
_entity.pdbx_description
1 polymer ?
#
loop_
_entity_poly.entity_id
_entity_poly.type
_entity_poly.pdbx_seq_one_letter_code
_entity_poly.pdbx_strand_id
1 'polypeptide(L)' 'VGNGQMINAQDNGVKYDNIHGSGWGQYLVGFGRV' A
#
# COMPACT_ATOMS: atom_id res chain seq x y z
N VAL A 1 6.88 4.54 -0.33
CA VAL A 1 8.21 3.90 -0.34
C VAL A 1 8.44 3.30 -1.73
N GLY A 2 9.68 2.99 -2.12
CA GLY A 2 9.98 2.52 -3.49
C GLY A 2 9.58 1.04 -3.72
N ASN A 3 9.84 0.53 -4.94
CA ASN A 3 9.72 -0.90 -5.29
C ASN A 3 8.33 -1.52 -5.09
N GLY A 4 7.25 -0.77 -5.36
CA GLY A 4 5.89 -1.28 -5.21
C GLY A 4 5.48 -1.52 -3.75
N GLN A 5 6.25 -1.02 -2.79
CA GLN A 5 5.91 -1.10 -1.39
C GLN A 5 5.12 0.12 -0.93
N MET A 6 4.37 -0.06 0.14
CA MET A 6 3.70 1.00 0.88
C MET A 6 3.88 0.79 2.39
N ILE A 7 3.80 1.89 3.13
CA ILE A 7 3.64 1.82 4.59
C ILE A 7 2.14 1.94 4.85
N ASN A 8 1.60 0.99 5.60
CA ASN A 8 0.17 0.82 5.80
C ASN A 8 -0.16 0.67 7.28
N ALA A 9 -1.14 1.43 7.77
CA ALA A 9 -1.67 1.34 9.13
C ALA A 9 -2.97 0.53 9.11
N GLN A 10 -2.85 -0.78 9.32
CA GLN A 10 -4.01 -1.68 9.39
C GLN A 10 -4.48 -1.83 10.84
N ASP A 11 -5.59 -2.55 11.01
CA ASP A 11 -6.13 -3.02 12.29
C ASP A 11 -5.10 -3.75 13.18
N ASN A 12 -4.09 -4.38 12.57
CA ASN A 12 -2.94 -5.00 13.25
C ASN A 12 -1.65 -4.17 13.20
N GLY A 13 -1.77 -2.84 13.21
CA GLY A 13 -0.64 -1.91 13.32
C GLY A 13 0.00 -1.52 11.98
N VAL A 14 1.09 -0.74 12.08
CA VAL A 14 1.82 -0.17 10.94
C VAL A 14 2.82 -1.18 10.38
N LYS A 15 2.76 -1.44 9.07
CA LYS A 15 3.62 -2.41 8.40
C LYS A 15 4.00 -1.97 6.99
N TYR A 16 5.05 -2.59 6.45
CA TYR A 16 5.31 -2.57 5.01
C TYR A 16 4.39 -3.57 4.32
N ASP A 17 3.81 -3.15 3.20
CA ASP A 17 2.90 -3.98 2.40
C ASP A 17 3.19 -3.80 0.90
N ASN A 18 2.69 -4.72 0.08
CA ASN A 18 2.84 -4.70 -1.38
C ASN A 18 1.59 -4.13 -2.04
N ILE A 19 1.76 -3.06 -2.81
CA ILE A 19 0.66 -2.37 -3.50
C ILE A 19 0.07 -3.19 -4.65
N HIS A 20 0.83 -4.15 -5.18
CA HIS A 20 0.40 -5.09 -6.21
C HIS A 20 -0.07 -6.45 -5.64
N GLY A 21 -0.13 -6.59 -4.32
CA GLY A 21 -0.63 -7.80 -3.67
C GLY A 21 -2.11 -8.06 -3.99
N SER A 22 -2.55 -9.31 -3.82
CA SER A 22 -3.91 -9.77 -4.12
C SER A 22 -5.05 -9.02 -3.40
N GLY A 23 -4.74 -8.15 -2.42
CA GLY A 23 -5.70 -7.25 -1.79
C GLY A 23 -5.70 -5.87 -2.43
N TRP A 24 -4.61 -5.11 -2.28
CA TRP A 24 -4.57 -3.68 -2.65
C TRP A 24 -4.70 -3.39 -4.14
N GLY A 25 -4.31 -4.32 -5.02
CA GLY A 25 -4.34 -4.09 -6.47
C GLY A 25 -5.74 -3.74 -7.01
N GLN A 26 -6.80 -4.31 -6.42
CA GLN A 26 -8.19 -4.03 -6.82
C GLN A 26 -8.72 -2.70 -6.28
N TYR A 27 -8.11 -2.17 -5.21
CA TYR A 27 -8.54 -0.95 -4.53
C TYR A 27 -7.59 0.23 -4.79
N LEU A 28 -6.60 0.06 -5.67
CA LEU A 28 -5.65 1.10 -6.03
C LEU A 28 -6.35 2.18 -6.87
N VAL A 29 -6.48 3.38 -6.31
CA VAL A 29 -7.12 4.53 -6.97
C VAL A 29 -6.15 5.51 -7.64
N GLY A 30 -4.84 5.38 -7.35
CA GLY A 30 -3.79 6.21 -7.94
C GLY A 30 -2.73 6.64 -6.92
N PHE A 31 -1.83 7.54 -7.36
CA PHE A 31 -0.75 8.10 -6.56
C PHE A 31 -0.90 9.63 -6.46
N GLY A 32 -0.62 10.19 -5.28
CA GLY A 32 -0.65 11.64 -5.03
C GLY A 32 0.73 12.16 -4.60
N ARG A 33 1.03 13.42 -4.95
CA ARG A 33 2.21 14.16 -4.49
C ARG A 33 1.77 15.32 -3.60
N VAL A 34 2.43 15.49 -2.46
CA VAL A 34 2.26 16.63 -1.53
C VAL A 34 3.17 17.77 -1.93
#